data_AF-A0A3D3WDL7-F1
#
_entry.id   AF-A0A3D3WDL7-F1
#
_cell.length_a   1.000
_cell.length_b   1.000
_cell.length_c   1.000
_cell.angle_alpha   90.00
_cell.angle_beta   90.00
_cell.angle_gamma   90.00
#
_symmetry.space_group_name_H-M   'P 1'
#
loop_
_entity.id
_entity.type
_entity.pdbx_description
1 polymer ?
#
loop_
_entity_poly.entity_id
_entity_poly.type
_entity_poly.pdbx_seq_one_letter_code
_entity_poly.pdbx_strand_id
1 'polypeptide(L)'
;MIGAAPRLIGFLVLSGMIGTVSALLVVIAMKKAPASVVAPLGYVEIVSAAIIGYLFFKETIGFTTIIGCMIILGMSWLSGRIETSKP
;
A
#
# COMPACT_ATOMS: atom_id res chain seq x y z
N MET A 1 -3.48 15.84 -31.96
CA MET A 1 -3.28 14.74 -31.00
C MET A 1 -1.78 14.43 -30.99
N ILE A 2 -1.14 14.29 -29.81
CA ILE A 2 0.33 14.31 -29.56
C ILE A 2 0.92 15.73 -29.52
N GLY A 3 0.54 16.45 -28.46
CA GLY A 3 1.25 17.61 -27.94
C GLY A 3 1.39 17.43 -26.43
N ALA A 4 1.89 16.28 -25.99
CA ALA A 4 2.14 16.03 -24.58
C ALA A 4 3.26 16.97 -24.14
N ALA A 5 2.90 18.05 -23.44
CA ALA A 5 3.88 19.02 -22.96
C ALA A 5 5.02 18.27 -22.25
N PRO A 6 6.30 18.61 -22.49
CA PRO A 6 7.46 17.83 -22.01
C PRO A 6 7.44 17.52 -20.50
N ARG A 7 6.74 18.36 -19.71
CA ARG A 7 6.41 18.14 -18.30
C ARG A 7 5.63 16.84 -18.00
N LEU A 8 4.68 16.43 -18.84
CA LEU A 8 3.85 15.23 -18.63
C LEU A 8 4.67 13.94 -18.78
N ILE A 9 5.60 13.92 -19.72
CA ILE A 9 6.52 12.79 -19.92
C ILE A 9 7.41 12.65 -18.68
N GLY A 10 7.89 13.77 -18.12
CA GLY A 10 8.63 13.78 -16.86
C GLY A 10 7.86 13.13 -15.70
N PHE A 11 6.59 13.51 -15.49
CA PHE A 11 5.74 12.90 -14.46
C PHE A 11 5.48 11.41 -14.69
N LEU A 12 5.28 10.99 -15.94
CA LEU A 12 5.05 9.58 -16.28
C LEU A 12 6.29 8.73 -15.99
N VAL A 13 7.48 9.20 -16.37
CA VAL A 13 8.74 8.51 -16.09
C VAL A 13 8.98 8.41 -14.59
N LEU A 14 8.78 9.51 -13.83
CA LEU A 14 8.90 9.50 -12.38
C LEU A 14 7.93 8.51 -11.71
N SER A 15 6.66 8.53 -12.09
CA SER A 15 5.65 7.60 -11.57
C SER A 15 6.02 6.14 -11.88
N GLY A 16 6.46 5.87 -13.10
CA GLY A 16 6.93 4.54 -13.51
C GLY A 16 8.16 4.07 -12.71
N MET A 17 9.12 4.96 -12.45
CA MET A 17 10.28 4.63 -11.61
C MET A 17 9.86 4.30 -10.18
N ILE A 18 8.99 5.12 -9.58
CA ILE A 18 8.50 4.89 -8.21
C ILE A 18 7.74 3.56 -8.13
N GLY A 19 6.85 3.28 -9.09
CA GLY A 19 6.10 2.01 -9.13
C GLY A 19 6.99 0.79 -9.37
N THR A 20 8.06 0.93 -10.15
CA THR A 20 9.02 -0.17 -10.34
C THR A 20 9.81 -0.44 -9.06
N VAL A 21 10.27 0.62 -8.38
CA VAL A 21 10.99 0.50 -7.11
C VAL A 21 10.10 -0.11 -6.02
N SER A 22 8.83 0.28 -5.92
CA SER A 22 7.90 -0.31 -4.95
C SER A 22 7.68 -1.79 -5.22
N ALA A 23 7.45 -2.19 -6.48
CA ALA A 23 7.30 -3.60 -6.86
C ALA A 23 8.56 -4.42 -6.54
N LEU A 24 9.75 -3.90 -6.83
CA LEU A 24 11.02 -4.56 -6.47
C LEU A 24 11.17 -4.73 -4.95
N LEU A 25 10.78 -3.73 -4.18
CA LEU A 25 10.84 -3.79 -2.72
C LEU A 25 9.90 -4.88 -2.17
N VAL A 26 8.69 -5.00 -2.73
CA VAL A 26 7.75 -6.06 -2.38
C VAL A 26 8.31 -7.44 -2.73
N VAL A 27 8.92 -7.60 -3.91
CA VAL A 27 9.55 -8.86 -4.32
C VAL A 27 10.70 -9.24 -3.37
N ILE A 28 11.52 -8.27 -2.95
CA ILE A 28 12.59 -8.50 -1.96
C ILE A 28 12.00 -8.87 -0.59
N ALA A 29 10.90 -8.23 -0.18
CA ALA A 29 10.20 -8.56 1.06
C ALA A 29 9.66 -10.01 1.05
N MET A 30 9.06 -10.45 -0.06
CA MET A 30 8.63 -11.85 -0.24
C MET A 30 9.79 -12.85 -0.17
N LYS A 31 10.99 -12.43 -0.56
CA LYS A 31 12.18 -13.27 -0.57
C LYS A 31 12.85 -13.36 0.81
N LYS A 32 12.65 -12.37 1.68
CA LYS A 32 13.23 -12.30 3.04
C LYS A 32 12.26 -12.72 4.14
N ALA A 33 10.96 -12.59 3.94
CA ALA A 33 9.95 -12.87 4.96
C ALA A 33 8.95 -13.93 4.45
N PRO A 34 8.42 -14.80 5.34
CA PRO A 34 7.36 -15.74 4.97
C PRO A 34 6.15 -15.01 4.36
N ALA A 35 5.38 -15.71 3.51
CA ALA A 35 4.19 -15.16 2.87
C ALA A 35 3.18 -14.56 3.88
N SER A 36 3.19 -15.03 5.14
CA SER A 36 2.38 -14.48 6.24
C SER A 36 2.74 -13.05 6.64
N VAL A 37 3.99 -12.61 6.51
CA VAL A 37 4.39 -11.23 6.84
C VAL A 37 4.10 -10.27 5.68
N VAL A 38 4.09 -10.78 4.44
CA VAL A 38 3.82 -9.96 3.26
C VAL A 38 2.33 -9.79 3.01
N ALA A 39 1.48 -10.76 3.37
CA ALA A 39 0.03 -10.60 3.28
C ALA A 39 -0.51 -9.32 3.98
N PRO A 40 -0.09 -8.97 5.22
CA PRO A 40 -0.39 -7.70 5.87
C PRO A 40 -0.01 -6.45 5.09
N LEU A 41 1.10 -6.48 4.32
CA LEU A 41 1.58 -5.30 3.61
C LEU A 41 0.56 -4.78 2.59
N GLY A 42 -0.08 -5.69 1.84
CA GLY A 42 -1.14 -5.30 0.90
C GLY A 42 -2.37 -4.73 1.60
N TYR A 43 -2.72 -5.24 2.78
CA TYR A 43 -3.85 -4.70 3.53
C TYR A 43 -3.56 -3.33 4.16
N VAL A 44 -2.34 -3.12 4.66
CA VAL A 44 -1.88 -1.82 5.16
C VAL A 44 -1.83 -0.78 4.04
N GLU A 45 -1.46 -1.20 2.82
CA GLU A 45 -1.50 -0.33 1.64
C GLU A 45 -2.93 0.12 1.34
N ILE A 46 -3.92 -0.78 1.36
CA ILE A 46 -5.34 -0.44 1.17
C ILE A 46 -5.82 0.58 2.22
N VAL A 47 -5.51 0.36 3.50
CA VAL A 47 -5.88 1.28 4.58
C VAL A 47 -5.21 2.64 4.40
N SER A 48 -3.92 2.65 4.06
CA SER A 48 -3.17 3.88 3.82
C SER A 48 -3.73 4.64 2.62
N ALA A 49 -4.09 3.95 1.54
CA ALA A 49 -4.73 4.53 0.36
C ALA A 49 -6.10 5.14 0.70
N ALA A 50 -6.90 4.48 1.56
CA ALA A 50 -8.17 5.03 2.03
C ALA A 50 -7.99 6.31 2.88
N ILE A 51 -6.99 6.33 3.78
CA ILE A 51 -6.66 7.51 4.60
C ILE A 51 -6.16 8.67 3.74
N ILE A 52 -5.22 8.41 2.83
CA ILE A 52 -4.68 9.43 1.92
C ILE A 52 -5.78 9.92 0.97
N GLY A 53 -6.62 9.01 0.46
CA GLY A 53 -7.77 9.32 -0.37
C GLY A 53 -8.73 10.28 0.33
N TYR A 54 -9.06 10.02 1.59
CA TYR A 54 -9.86 10.95 2.40
C TYR A 54 -9.21 12.31 2.60
N LEU A 55 -7.92 12.34 2.94
CA LEU A 55 -7.19 13.58 3.20
C LEU A 55 -7.06 14.46 1.95
N PHE A 56 -6.79 13.86 0.79
CA PHE A 56 -6.56 14.60 -0.46
C PHE A 56 -7.84 14.89 -1.26
N PHE A 57 -8.78 13.94 -1.32
CA PHE A 57 -9.99 14.07 -2.12
C PHE A 57 -11.22 14.50 -1.30
N LYS A 58 -11.10 14.59 0.03
CA LYS A 58 -12.22 14.88 0.97
C LYS A 58 -13.44 13.98 0.75
N GLU A 59 -13.20 12.79 0.22
CA GLU A 59 -14.24 11.83 -0.12
C GLU A 59 -14.84 11.28 1.17
N THR A 60 -16.15 11.42 1.39
CA THR A 60 -16.76 11.02 2.66
C THR A 60 -16.55 9.53 2.94
N ILE A 61 -15.62 9.23 3.87
CA ILE A 61 -15.42 7.88 4.37
C ILE A 61 -16.70 7.49 5.13
N GLY A 62 -17.45 6.53 4.58
CA GLY A 62 -18.60 5.96 5.28
C GLY A 62 -18.16 5.22 6.55
N PHE A 63 -19.05 5.14 7.56
CA PHE A 63 -18.80 4.41 8.81
C PHE A 63 -18.30 2.97 8.56
N THR A 64 -18.81 2.30 7.53
CA THR A 64 -18.38 0.95 7.12
C THR A 64 -16.89 0.88 6.76
N THR A 65 -16.34 1.91 6.11
CA THR A 65 -14.93 1.94 5.70
C THR A 65 -13.99 2.15 6.90
N ILE A 66 -14.43 2.92 7.90
CA ILE A 66 -13.68 3.11 9.16
C ILE A 66 -13.60 1.79 9.93
N ILE A 67 -14.72 1.07 10.04
CA ILE A 67 -14.79 -0.24 10.70
C ILE A 67 -13.90 -1.24 9.95
N GLY A 68 -13.97 -1.26 8.61
CA GLY A 68 -13.09 -2.09 7.78
C GLY A 68 -11.61 -1.79 8.01
N CYS A 69 -11.22 -0.51 8.07
CA CYS A 69 -9.85 -0.10 8.39
C CYS A 69 -9.39 -0.60 9.77
N MET A 70 -10.23 -0.47 10.81
CA MET A 70 -9.87 -0.95 12.15
C MET A 70 -9.65 -2.46 12.17
N ILE A 71 -10.50 -3.24 11.49
CA ILE A 71 -10.36 -4.70 11.40
C ILE A 71 -9.06 -5.07 10.69
N ILE A 72 -8.77 -4.41 9.56
CA ILE A 72 -7.55 -4.65 8.79
C ILE A 72 -6.30 -4.32 9.61
N LEU A 73 -6.29 -3.17 10.31
CA LEU A 73 -5.16 -2.76 11.15
C LEU A 73 -4.96 -3.74 12.32
N GLY A 74 -6.04 -4.18 12.97
CA GLY A 74 -6.00 -5.16 14.06
C GLY A 74 -5.43 -6.51 13.61
N MET A 75 -5.88 -7.01 12.46
CA MET A 75 -5.38 -8.28 11.90
C MET A 75 -3.93 -8.17 11.43
N SER A 76 -3.56 -7.05 10.81
CA SER A 76 -2.19 -6.79 10.36
C SER A 76 -1.21 -6.76 11.54
N TRP A 77 -1.61 -6.13 12.66
CA TRP A 77 -0.82 -6.09 13.87
C TRP A 77 -0.71 -7.48 14.53
N LEU A 78 -1.82 -8.23 14.61
CA LEU A 78 -1.81 -9.58 15.15
C LEU A 78 -0.88 -10.49 14.35
N SER A 79 -0.96 -10.45 13.02
CA SER A 79 -0.14 -11.23 12.09
C SER A 79 1.37 -10.99 12.32
N GLY A 80 1.77 -9.74 12.59
CA GLY A 80 3.14 -9.40 12.97
C GLY A 80 3.60 -10.00 14.31
N ARG A 81 2.68 -10.33 15.23
CA ARG A 81 3.01 -11.00 16.51
C ARG A 81 3.11 -12.51 16.40
N ILE A 82 2.51 -13.13 15.39
CA ILE A 82 2.52 -14.60 15.23
C ILE A 82 3.87 -15.06 14.65
N GLU A 83 4.48 -14.25 13.78
CA GLU A 83 5.74 -14.60 13.12
C GLU A 83 6.99 -14.44 14.03
N THR A 84 6.90 -13.68 15.14
CA THR A 84 7.96 -13.64 16.18
C THR A 84 8.06 -14.93 17.00
N SER A 85 7.17 -15.90 16.76
CA SER A 85 7.07 -17.18 17.48
C SER A 85 7.34 -18.38 16.57
N LYS A 86 8.26 -18.25 15.60
CA LYS A 86 8.91 -19.44 15.03
C LYS A 86 10.41 -19.34 15.30
N PRO A 87 11.00 -20.30 16.02
CA PRO A 87 12.44 -20.33 16.28
C PRO A 87 13.24 -20.48 14.99
#